data_AF-A0A0D6QY76-F1
#
_entry.id   AF-A0A0D6QY76-F1
#
_cell.length_a   1.000
_cell.length_b   1.000
_cell.length_c   1.000
_cell.angle_alpha   90.00
_cell.angle_beta   90.00
_cell.angle_gamma   90.00
#
_symmetry.space_group_name_H-M   'P 1'
#
loop_
_entity.id
_entity.type
_entity.pdbx_description
1 polymer ?
#
loop_
_entity_poly.entity_id
_entity_poly.type
_entity_poly.pdbx_seq_one_letter_code
_entity_poly.pdbx_strand_id
1 'polypeptide(L)'
;MDETTSSPSRLRPLLSATSTSTSEKQKNERCAAWAAFILLLTEILLICAIIKFVPYTKIDWDAYMSQVKGFMGGERNYGELRGDTGPLVYPAGFLYFYSIIYFLTGGAVFPAQVIFGILYIINLGIIFLIYRKTNLLPWWAFCLLCLSKRVHSIFLLRLFNDCIAVTLAHAAIALLLYKQWYLGLIMFSGAVSVKMNVLLYAPPLLLLMLKGMSVKGVLFTLFSAALFQVLLGLPFLYSQTRNV
;
A
#
# COMPACT_ATOMS: atom_id res chain seq x y z
N MET A 1 -54.03 -20.16 -42.52
CA MET A 1 -53.67 -18.93 -41.78
C MET A 1 -53.87 -19.27 -40.32
N ASP A 2 -52.80 -19.65 -39.61
CA ASP A 2 -52.82 -19.77 -38.16
C ASP A 2 -51.55 -19.11 -37.63
N GLU A 3 -51.71 -17.87 -37.18
CA GLU A 3 -50.68 -17.10 -36.49
C GLU A 3 -50.55 -17.62 -35.05
N THR A 4 -49.38 -18.16 -34.74
CA THR A 4 -48.99 -18.52 -33.37
C THR A 4 -48.62 -17.25 -32.61
N THR A 5 -49.53 -16.78 -31.76
CA THR A 5 -49.29 -15.68 -30.82
C THR A 5 -48.24 -16.07 -29.78
N SER A 6 -47.06 -15.44 -29.84
CA SER A 6 -46.01 -15.56 -28.81
C SER A 6 -46.40 -14.74 -27.56
N SER A 7 -46.55 -15.43 -26.42
CA SER A 7 -47.00 -14.82 -25.16
C SER A 7 -45.90 -13.97 -24.49
N PRO A 8 -46.15 -12.68 -24.18
CA PRO A 8 -45.17 -11.77 -23.56
C PRO A 8 -45.03 -11.95 -22.02
N SER A 9 -45.66 -12.96 -21.42
CA SER A 9 -45.74 -13.09 -19.95
C SER A 9 -44.45 -13.60 -19.28
N ARG A 10 -43.59 -14.33 -20.01
CA ARG A 10 -42.35 -14.92 -19.44
C ARG A 10 -41.18 -13.93 -19.28
N LEU A 11 -41.24 -12.78 -19.94
CA LEU A 11 -40.16 -11.77 -19.90
C LEU A 11 -40.28 -10.81 -18.69
N ARG A 12 -41.48 -10.59 -18.15
CA ARG A 12 -41.71 -9.66 -17.03
C ARG A 12 -41.01 -10.07 -15.72
N PRO A 13 -41.03 -11.36 -15.29
CA PRO A 13 -40.34 -11.77 -14.06
C PRO A 13 -38.82 -11.58 -14.15
N LEU A 14 -38.23 -11.91 -15.30
CA LEU A 14 -36.79 -11.78 -15.55
C LEU A 14 -36.34 -10.31 -15.56
N LEU A 15 -37.10 -9.43 -16.22
CA LEU A 15 -36.81 -7.99 -16.21
C LEU A 15 -36.97 -7.38 -14.81
N SER A 16 -37.96 -7.82 -14.04
CA SER A 16 -38.16 -7.36 -12.65
C SER A 16 -37.06 -7.85 -11.71
N ALA A 17 -36.61 -9.09 -11.83
CA ALA A 17 -35.51 -9.64 -11.02
C ALA A 17 -34.16 -8.98 -11.36
N THR A 18 -33.95 -8.63 -12.63
CA THR A 18 -32.75 -7.93 -13.10
C THR A 18 -32.74 -6.47 -12.64
N SER A 19 -33.88 -5.78 -12.64
CA SER A 19 -33.98 -4.40 -12.15
C SER A 19 -33.83 -4.31 -10.63
N THR A 20 -34.39 -5.25 -9.86
CA THR A 20 -34.22 -5.31 -8.40
C THR A 20 -32.77 -5.62 -8.00
N SER A 21 -32.11 -6.56 -8.67
CA SER A 21 -30.70 -6.91 -8.38
C SER A 21 -29.74 -5.77 -8.72
N THR A 22 -30.01 -5.02 -9.80
CA THR A 22 -29.22 -3.84 -10.17
C THR A 22 -29.42 -2.69 -9.18
N SER A 23 -30.65 -2.47 -8.71
CA SER A 23 -30.97 -1.45 -7.70
C SER A 23 -30.33 -1.75 -6.34
N GLU A 24 -30.43 -2.99 -5.86
CA GLU A 24 -29.80 -3.46 -4.61
C GLU A 24 -28.28 -3.30 -4.67
N LYS A 25 -27.65 -3.69 -5.78
CA LYS A 25 -26.20 -3.54 -5.97
C LYS A 25 -25.77 -2.07 -5.93
N GLN A 26 -26.49 -1.20 -6.62
CA GLN A 26 -26.21 0.24 -6.63
C GLN A 26 -26.39 0.89 -5.24
N LYS A 27 -27.42 0.48 -4.50
CA LYS A 27 -27.65 0.90 -3.11
C LYS A 27 -26.49 0.47 -2.21
N ASN A 28 -26.06 -0.79 -2.31
CA ASN A 28 -24.93 -1.33 -1.55
C ASN A 28 -23.62 -0.57 -1.82
N GLU A 29 -23.33 -0.24 -3.09
CA GLU A 29 -22.14 0.55 -3.47
C GLU A 29 -22.16 1.97 -2.89
N ARG A 30 -23.34 2.62 -2.85
CA ARG A 30 -23.51 3.93 -2.21
C ARG A 30 -23.32 3.84 -0.70
N CYS A 31 -23.91 2.84 -0.04
CA CYS A 31 -23.71 2.59 1.38
C CYS A 31 -22.22 2.36 1.71
N ALA A 32 -21.51 1.57 0.91
CA ALA A 32 -20.08 1.34 1.07
C ALA A 32 -19.25 2.63 0.93
N ALA A 33 -19.60 3.50 -0.01
CA ALA A 33 -18.91 4.79 -0.19
C ALA A 33 -19.10 5.71 1.03
N TRP A 34 -20.33 5.81 1.54
CA TRP A 34 -20.62 6.60 2.75
C TRP A 34 -19.97 6.01 3.99
N ALA A 35 -20.03 4.68 4.17
CA ALA A 35 -19.37 4.00 5.27
C ALA A 35 -17.86 4.27 5.26
N ALA A 36 -17.20 4.12 4.10
CA ALA A 36 -15.78 4.43 3.96
C ALA A 36 -15.45 5.88 4.35
N PHE A 37 -16.24 6.84 3.87
CA PHE A 37 -16.02 8.26 4.18
C PHE A 37 -16.15 8.55 5.69
N ILE A 38 -17.23 8.09 6.32
CA ILE A 38 -17.47 8.29 7.76
C ILE A 38 -16.41 7.60 8.60
N LEU A 39 -16.01 6.38 8.22
CA LEU A 39 -14.96 5.63 8.92
C LEU A 39 -13.61 6.33 8.80
N LEU A 40 -13.23 6.87 7.64
CA LEU A 40 -11.99 7.64 7.50
C LEU A 40 -11.99 8.88 8.41
N LEU A 41 -13.10 9.62 8.50
CA LEU A 41 -13.20 10.75 9.43
C LEU A 41 -13.10 10.33 10.89
N THR A 42 -13.75 9.22 11.25
CA THR A 42 -13.69 8.65 12.61
C THR A 42 -12.26 8.20 12.96
N GLU A 43 -11.56 7.60 12.01
CA GLU A 43 -10.17 7.15 12.18
C GLU A 43 -9.21 8.33 12.34
N ILE A 44 -9.44 9.46 11.64
CA ILE A 44 -8.64 10.68 11.85
C ILE A 44 -8.75 11.12 13.32
N LEU A 45 -9.96 11.16 13.88
CA LEU A 45 -10.18 11.52 15.29
C LEU A 45 -9.51 10.51 16.24
N LEU A 46 -9.64 9.22 15.94
CA LEU A 46 -9.01 8.15 16.72
C LEU A 46 -7.48 8.24 16.69
N ILE A 47 -6.87 8.50 15.54
CA ILE A 47 -5.43 8.69 15.39
C ILE A 47 -4.97 9.88 16.24
N CYS A 48 -5.66 11.02 16.16
CA CYS A 48 -5.35 12.18 16.99
C CYS A 48 -5.45 11.84 18.49
N ALA A 49 -6.46 11.08 18.90
CA ALA A 49 -6.61 10.62 20.27
C ALA A 49 -5.48 9.67 20.69
N ILE A 50 -5.09 8.71 19.84
CA ILE A 50 -4.00 7.77 20.13
C ILE A 50 -2.67 8.52 20.29
N ILE A 51 -2.33 9.42 19.36
CA ILE A 51 -1.09 10.20 19.43
C ILE A 51 -1.05 11.06 20.70
N LYS A 52 -2.19 11.62 21.12
CA LYS A 52 -2.27 12.47 22.31
C LYS A 52 -2.23 11.69 23.63
N PHE A 53 -2.92 10.56 23.70
CA PHE A 53 -3.21 9.90 24.98
C PHE A 53 -2.46 8.58 25.19
N VAL A 54 -1.90 7.96 24.15
CA VAL A 54 -1.19 6.68 24.27
C VAL A 54 0.32 6.92 24.17
N PRO A 55 1.12 6.45 25.14
CA PRO A 55 2.57 6.60 25.09
C PRO A 55 3.18 5.97 23.85
N TYR A 56 4.11 6.70 23.24
CA TYR A 56 4.95 6.19 22.16
C TYR A 56 5.76 4.97 22.64
N THR A 57 5.88 3.95 21.79
CA THR A 57 6.65 2.74 22.08
C THR A 57 7.87 2.69 21.17
N LYS A 58 9.01 3.08 21.73
CA LYS A 58 10.30 3.03 21.05
C LYS A 58 10.71 1.59 20.76
N ILE A 59 10.85 1.25 19.48
CA ILE A 59 11.40 -0.04 19.04
C ILE A 59 12.52 0.22 18.02
N ASP A 60 12.17 0.53 16.77
CA ASP A 60 13.15 0.63 15.69
C ASP A 60 13.56 2.07 15.33
N TRP A 61 12.79 3.07 15.80
CA TRP A 61 12.94 4.46 15.35
C TRP A 61 14.36 5.00 15.48
N ASP A 62 15.01 4.80 16.63
CA ASP A 62 16.37 5.29 16.85
C ASP A 62 17.38 4.61 15.94
N ALA A 63 17.24 3.30 15.72
CA ALA A 63 18.07 2.58 14.77
C ALA A 63 17.88 3.14 13.35
N TYR A 64 16.63 3.42 12.95
CA TYR A 64 16.34 4.05 11.66
C TYR A 64 16.97 5.44 11.55
N MET A 65 16.85 6.27 12.59
CA MET A 65 17.40 7.63 12.59
C MET A 65 18.94 7.62 12.55
N SER A 66 19.59 6.68 13.24
CA SER A 66 21.05 6.52 13.17
C SER A 66 21.51 6.11 11.76
N GLN A 67 20.84 5.14 11.14
CA GLN A 67 21.13 4.71 9.78
C GLN A 67 20.91 5.85 8.75
N VAL A 68 19.81 6.59 8.88
CA VAL A 68 19.53 7.75 8.02
C VAL A 68 20.55 8.86 8.20
N LYS A 69 20.97 9.16 9.44
CA LYS A 69 22.04 10.15 9.69
C LYS A 69 23.36 9.74 9.02
N GLY A 70 23.76 8.47 9.13
CA GLY A 70 24.94 7.96 8.42
C GLY A 70 24.83 8.18 6.91
N PHE A 71 23.69 7.81 6.32
CA PHE A 71 23.43 8.02 4.89
C PHE A 71 23.45 9.51 4.50
N MET A 72 22.79 10.39 5.27
CA MET A 72 22.81 11.83 5.03
C MET A 72 24.20 12.45 5.22
N GLY A 73 25.03 11.85 6.08
CA GLY A 73 26.44 12.21 6.28
C GLY A 73 27.37 11.78 5.14
N GLY A 74 26.85 11.11 4.12
CA GLY A 74 27.60 10.71 2.92
C GLY A 74 28.00 9.23 2.88
N GLU A 75 27.66 8.44 3.89
CA GLU A 75 27.95 6.99 3.88
C GLU A 75 27.16 6.27 2.79
N ARG A 76 27.85 5.43 2.01
CA ARG A 76 27.29 4.65 0.89
C ARG A 76 27.66 3.16 0.97
N ASN A 77 28.48 2.76 1.94
CA ASN A 77 28.69 1.37 2.29
C ASN A 77 27.56 0.88 3.21
N TYR A 78 26.70 0.00 2.70
CA TYR A 78 25.57 -0.55 3.46
C TYR A 78 25.99 -1.22 4.77
N GLY A 79 27.15 -1.88 4.79
CA GLY A 79 27.65 -2.56 5.98
C GLY A 79 27.98 -1.61 7.13
N GLU A 80 28.23 -0.33 6.82
CA GLU A 80 28.60 0.72 7.78
C GLU A 80 27.40 1.58 8.20
N LEU A 81 26.27 1.49 7.48
CA LEU A 81 25.01 2.10 7.89
C LEU A 81 24.40 1.29 9.05
N ARG A 82 24.81 1.59 10.28
CA ARG A 82 24.44 0.86 11.49
C ARG A 82 23.58 1.69 12.44
N GLY A 83 22.73 1.00 13.19
CA GLY A 83 22.04 1.52 14.37
C GLY A 83 22.27 0.60 15.55
N ASP A 84 21.57 0.85 16.66
CA ASP A 84 21.71 0.05 17.90
C ASP A 84 21.31 -1.44 17.69
N THR A 85 20.59 -1.74 16.62
CA THR A 85 20.18 -3.09 16.22
C THR A 85 21.12 -3.74 15.20
N GLY A 86 22.26 -3.13 14.90
CA GLY A 86 23.23 -3.61 13.92
C GLY A 86 23.09 -2.94 12.53
N PRO A 87 23.66 -3.55 11.48
CA PRO A 87 23.69 -2.99 10.13
C PRO A 87 22.30 -2.93 9.50
N LEU A 88 22.15 -1.97 8.58
CA LEU A 88 20.95 -1.80 7.79
C LEU A 88 20.72 -3.01 6.89
N VAL A 89 19.57 -3.66 7.09
CA VAL A 89 19.13 -4.82 6.30
C VAL A 89 18.06 -4.47 5.28
N TYR A 90 17.51 -3.25 5.30
CA TYR A 90 16.49 -2.85 4.33
C TYR A 90 17.11 -2.33 3.03
N PRO A 91 16.45 -2.50 1.87
CA PRO A 91 16.96 -1.97 0.61
C PRO A 91 16.85 -0.43 0.54
N ALA A 92 17.43 0.16 -0.51
CA ALA A 92 17.66 1.61 -0.62
C ALA A 92 16.43 2.50 -0.49
N GLY A 93 15.25 2.00 -0.86
CA GLY A 93 13.99 2.74 -0.71
C GLY A 93 13.76 3.16 0.74
N PHE A 94 14.10 2.31 1.71
CA PHE A 94 14.00 2.66 3.14
C PHE A 94 14.76 3.96 3.45
N LEU A 95 16.03 4.04 3.06
CA LEU A 95 16.86 5.22 3.32
C LEU A 95 16.26 6.47 2.69
N TYR A 96 15.78 6.40 1.46
CA TYR A 96 15.19 7.56 0.77
C TYR A 96 13.92 8.05 1.46
N PHE A 97 12.99 7.14 1.78
CA PHE A 97 11.76 7.52 2.47
C PHE A 97 12.03 8.08 3.87
N TYR A 98 12.88 7.42 4.66
CA TYR A 98 13.18 7.90 6.01
C TYR A 98 14.07 9.14 6.02
N SER A 99 14.87 9.40 4.98
CA SER A 99 15.58 10.68 4.82
C SER A 99 14.60 11.83 4.59
N ILE A 100 13.54 11.63 3.78
CA ILE A 100 12.48 12.63 3.61
C ILE A 100 11.77 12.88 4.94
N ILE A 101 11.41 11.82 5.67
CA ILE A 101 10.78 11.96 7.00
C ILE A 101 11.72 12.70 7.96
N TYR A 102 13.01 12.34 8.00
CA TYR A 102 13.99 13.01 8.85
C TYR A 102 14.13 14.48 8.49
N PHE A 103 14.20 14.83 7.20
CA PHE A 103 14.26 16.21 6.73
C PHE A 103 13.04 17.03 7.19
N LEU A 104 11.84 16.46 7.15
CA LEU A 104 10.60 17.14 7.55
C LEU A 104 10.43 17.25 9.07
N THR A 105 11.04 16.33 9.84
CA THR A 105 10.76 16.18 11.28
C THR A 105 11.94 16.52 12.18
N GLY A 106 13.15 16.64 11.62
CA GLY A 106 14.40 16.66 12.38
C GLY A 106 14.67 15.38 13.17
N GLY A 107 13.98 14.27 12.85
CA GLY A 107 14.01 13.03 13.62
C GLY A 107 13.14 13.05 14.89
N ALA A 108 12.35 14.10 15.10
CA ALA A 108 11.43 14.19 16.22
C ALA A 108 10.24 13.21 16.05
N VAL A 109 9.91 12.50 17.14
CA VAL A 109 8.88 11.46 17.13
C VAL A 109 7.49 12.03 16.85
N PHE A 110 7.09 13.11 17.51
CA PHE A 110 5.72 13.64 17.38
C PHE A 110 5.37 14.04 15.92
N PRO A 111 6.18 14.85 15.22
CA PRO A 111 5.95 15.12 13.80
C PRO A 111 5.94 13.85 12.93
N ALA A 112 6.78 12.86 13.23
CA ALA A 112 6.76 11.58 12.53
C ALA A 112 5.46 10.81 12.79
N GLN A 113 4.91 10.80 14.01
CA GLN A 113 3.61 10.20 14.31
C GLN A 113 2.48 10.84 13.49
N VAL A 114 2.53 12.15 13.25
CA VAL A 114 1.57 12.83 12.37
C VAL A 114 1.71 12.34 10.92
N ILE A 115 2.93 12.25 10.39
CA ILE A 115 3.19 11.72 9.03
C ILE A 115 2.69 10.28 8.91
N PHE A 116 2.97 9.44 9.89
CA PHE A 116 2.48 8.05 9.89
C PHE A 116 0.97 7.94 10.09
N GLY A 117 0.35 8.89 10.79
CA GLY A 117 -1.11 9.01 10.87
C GLY A 117 -1.73 9.32 9.52
N ILE A 118 -1.15 10.24 8.75
CA ILE A 118 -1.57 10.53 7.38
C ILE A 118 -1.36 9.29 6.49
N LEU A 119 -0.21 8.63 6.61
CA LEU A 119 0.09 7.40 5.87
C LEU A 119 -0.92 6.28 6.17
N TYR A 120 -1.33 6.13 7.44
CA TYR A 120 -2.37 5.18 7.84
C TYR A 120 -3.70 5.48 7.14
N ILE A 121 -4.14 6.74 7.16
CA ILE A 121 -5.40 7.15 6.51
C ILE A 121 -5.37 6.90 5.00
N ILE A 122 -4.24 7.22 4.35
CA ILE A 122 -4.04 6.92 2.92
C ILE A 122 -4.14 5.41 2.68
N ASN A 123 -3.43 4.60 3.46
CA ASN A 123 -3.44 3.16 3.33
C ASN A 123 -4.85 2.58 3.54
N LEU A 124 -5.57 3.02 4.56
CA LEU A 124 -6.94 2.59 4.82
C LEU A 124 -7.90 3.00 3.68
N GLY A 125 -7.74 4.21 3.13
CA GLY A 125 -8.49 4.65 1.96
C GLY A 125 -8.25 3.79 0.72
N ILE A 126 -7.00 3.40 0.47
CA ILE A 126 -6.65 2.47 -0.62
C ILE A 126 -7.30 1.10 -0.37
N ILE A 127 -7.26 0.59 0.86
CA ILE A 127 -7.90 -0.68 1.22
C ILE A 127 -9.42 -0.59 0.95
N PHE A 128 -10.11 0.46 1.40
CA PHE A 128 -11.53 0.64 1.10
C PHE A 128 -11.80 0.71 -0.41
N LEU A 129 -10.93 1.36 -1.19
CA LEU A 129 -11.03 1.39 -2.64
C LEU A 129 -10.88 -0.01 -3.26
N ILE A 130 -9.94 -0.83 -2.78
CA ILE A 130 -9.78 -2.22 -3.21
C ILE A 130 -11.05 -3.02 -2.91
N TYR A 131 -11.56 -2.98 -1.67
CA TYR A 131 -12.76 -3.73 -1.29
C TYR A 131 -14.01 -3.29 -2.05
N ARG A 132 -14.18 -1.99 -2.29
CA ARG A 132 -15.27 -1.48 -3.14
C ARG A 132 -15.13 -1.95 -4.58
N LYS A 133 -13.91 -1.99 -5.11
CA LYS A 133 -13.65 -2.42 -6.49
C LYS A 133 -13.90 -3.91 -6.69
N THR A 134 -13.58 -4.73 -5.69
CA THR A 134 -13.81 -6.19 -5.76
C THR A 134 -15.27 -6.56 -5.51
N ASN A 135 -16.01 -5.77 -4.72
CA ASN A 135 -17.43 -5.98 -4.39
C ASN A 135 -17.69 -7.40 -3.83
N LEU A 136 -16.72 -7.95 -3.10
CA LEU A 136 -16.76 -9.30 -2.53
C LEU A 136 -17.33 -9.33 -1.11
N LEU A 137 -17.21 -8.22 -0.37
CA LEU A 137 -17.68 -8.11 1.01
C LEU A 137 -18.77 -7.05 1.15
N PRO A 138 -19.68 -7.23 2.12
CA PRO A 138 -20.68 -6.21 2.46
C PRO A 138 -20.02 -4.97 3.08
N TRP A 139 -20.68 -3.81 2.95
CA TRP A 139 -20.16 -2.52 3.41
C TRP A 139 -19.79 -2.49 4.91
N TRP A 140 -20.51 -3.24 5.75
CA TRP A 140 -20.25 -3.27 7.19
C TRP A 140 -18.90 -3.91 7.55
N ALA A 141 -18.31 -4.69 6.63
CA ALA A 141 -16.97 -5.27 6.83
C ALA A 141 -15.89 -4.20 6.97
N PHE A 142 -16.14 -2.97 6.50
CA PHE A 142 -15.18 -1.86 6.62
C PHE A 142 -14.95 -1.49 8.08
N CYS A 143 -15.96 -1.64 8.94
CA CYS A 143 -15.83 -1.43 10.38
C CYS A 143 -14.78 -2.38 10.97
N LEU A 144 -14.73 -3.64 10.54
CA LEU A 144 -13.76 -4.61 11.03
C LEU A 144 -12.32 -4.23 10.68
N LEU A 145 -12.11 -3.58 9.53
CA LEU A 145 -10.78 -3.13 9.10
C LEU A 145 -10.24 -2.00 10.01
N CYS A 146 -11.12 -1.18 10.58
CA CYS A 146 -10.77 -0.10 11.52
C CYS A 146 -10.48 -0.60 12.95
N LEU A 147 -10.96 -1.78 13.36
CA LEU A 147 -10.89 -2.19 14.78
C LEU A 147 -9.51 -2.74 15.22
N SER A 148 -8.53 -2.81 14.32
CA SER A 148 -7.24 -3.44 14.62
C SER A 148 -6.34 -2.55 15.49
N LYS A 149 -6.30 -2.81 16.80
CA LYS A 149 -5.34 -2.19 17.74
C LYS A 149 -3.88 -2.39 17.29
N ARG A 150 -3.56 -3.54 16.70
CA ARG A 150 -2.20 -3.86 16.27
C ARG A 150 -1.75 -2.97 15.12
N VAL A 151 -2.61 -2.73 14.12
CA VAL A 151 -2.26 -1.88 12.97
C VAL A 151 -2.05 -0.44 13.42
N HIS A 152 -2.96 0.10 14.24
CA HIS A 152 -2.80 1.42 14.86
C HIS A 152 -1.47 1.55 15.58
N SER A 153 -1.12 0.56 16.40
CA SER A 153 0.11 0.59 17.17
C SER A 153 1.36 0.47 16.28
N ILE A 154 1.32 -0.30 15.18
CA ILE A 154 2.42 -0.39 14.21
C ILE A 154 2.66 0.95 13.49
N PHE A 155 1.60 1.60 13.00
CA PHE A 155 1.71 2.88 12.31
C PHE A 155 2.08 4.01 13.27
N LEU A 156 1.31 4.19 14.35
CA LEU A 156 1.34 5.43 15.14
C LEU A 156 2.32 5.39 16.31
N LEU A 157 2.58 4.21 16.88
CA LEU A 157 3.33 4.09 18.13
C LEU A 157 4.71 3.46 17.94
N ARG A 158 4.95 2.79 16.81
CA ARG A 158 6.24 2.15 16.49
C ARG A 158 6.93 2.77 15.28
N LEU A 159 6.17 3.38 14.37
CA LEU A 159 6.68 4.05 13.16
C LEU A 159 7.50 3.07 12.30
N PHE A 160 6.97 1.85 12.09
CA PHE A 160 7.70 0.80 11.37
C PHE A 160 7.78 1.04 9.87
N ASN A 161 8.92 0.65 9.28
CA ASN A 161 9.14 0.69 7.84
C ASN A 161 8.08 -0.09 7.04
N ASP A 162 7.53 -1.16 7.64
CA ASP A 162 6.42 -1.93 7.09
C ASP A 162 5.25 -1.06 6.61
N CYS A 163 4.95 0.05 7.30
CA CYS A 163 3.85 0.94 6.96
C CYS A 163 3.99 1.53 5.56
N ILE A 164 5.20 1.97 5.20
CA ILE A 164 5.50 2.52 3.87
C ILE A 164 5.43 1.39 2.83
N ALA A 165 6.07 0.26 3.12
CA ALA A 165 6.10 -0.89 2.21
C ALA A 165 4.68 -1.41 1.88
N VAL A 166 3.82 -1.61 2.90
CA VAL A 166 2.46 -2.11 2.67
C VAL A 166 1.56 -1.08 2.01
N THR A 167 1.74 0.21 2.27
CA THR A 167 0.97 1.27 1.59
C THR A 167 1.28 1.28 0.09
N LEU A 168 2.56 1.18 -0.28
CA LEU A 168 2.98 1.07 -1.68
C LEU A 168 2.48 -0.23 -2.32
N ALA A 169 2.52 -1.35 -1.59
CA ALA A 169 2.02 -2.64 -2.07
C ALA A 169 0.49 -2.62 -2.30
N HIS A 170 -0.29 -2.04 -1.37
CA HIS A 170 -1.73 -1.87 -1.56
C HIS A 170 -2.04 -0.91 -2.72
N ALA A 171 -1.27 0.18 -2.88
CA ALA A 171 -1.41 1.06 -4.03
C ALA A 171 -1.13 0.32 -5.35
N ALA A 172 -0.11 -0.54 -5.39
CA ALA A 172 0.16 -1.41 -6.53
C ALA A 172 -1.03 -2.33 -6.85
N ILE A 173 -1.59 -3.01 -5.83
CA ILE A 173 -2.78 -3.87 -5.99
C ILE A 173 -3.97 -3.07 -6.53
N ALA A 174 -4.23 -1.89 -5.97
CA ALA A 174 -5.30 -1.02 -6.45
C ALA A 174 -5.09 -0.67 -7.94
N LEU A 175 -3.91 -0.21 -8.33
CA LEU A 175 -3.62 0.12 -9.73
C LEU A 175 -3.79 -1.07 -10.67
N LEU A 176 -3.36 -2.27 -10.26
CA LEU A 176 -3.55 -3.51 -11.03
C LEU A 176 -5.04 -3.86 -11.19
N LEU A 177 -5.87 -3.65 -10.17
CA LEU A 177 -7.33 -3.82 -10.26
C LEU A 177 -7.98 -2.85 -11.26
N TYR A 178 -7.43 -1.65 -11.40
CA TYR A 178 -7.84 -0.66 -12.39
C TYR A 178 -7.12 -0.79 -13.75
N LYS A 179 -6.41 -1.92 -13.98
CA LYS A 179 -5.68 -2.22 -15.23
C LYS A 179 -4.56 -1.24 -15.58
N GLN A 180 -4.07 -0.48 -14.60
CA GLN A 180 -2.92 0.41 -14.73
C GLN A 180 -1.62 -0.38 -14.47
N TRP A 181 -1.32 -1.34 -15.35
CA TRP A 181 -0.27 -2.35 -15.14
C TRP A 181 1.12 -1.77 -14.90
N TYR A 182 1.57 -0.85 -15.76
CA TYR A 182 2.91 -0.26 -15.65
C TYR A 182 3.10 0.51 -14.35
N LEU A 183 2.13 1.36 -13.99
CA LEU A 183 2.19 2.13 -12.74
C LEU A 183 2.10 1.21 -11.52
N GLY A 184 1.23 0.19 -11.57
CA GLY A 184 1.12 -0.82 -10.52
C GLY A 184 2.44 -1.55 -10.29
N LEU A 185 3.16 -1.90 -11.35
CA LEU A 185 4.45 -2.59 -11.26
C LEU A 185 5.60 -1.67 -10.82
N ILE A 186 5.57 -0.38 -11.19
CA ILE A 186 6.49 0.62 -10.64
C ILE A 186 6.25 0.78 -9.13
N MET A 187 5.00 0.90 -8.70
CA MET A 187 4.64 0.99 -7.27
C MET A 187 5.02 -0.29 -6.51
N PHE A 188 4.84 -1.46 -7.13
CA PHE A 188 5.29 -2.74 -6.57
C PHE A 188 6.81 -2.79 -6.40
N SER A 189 7.56 -2.35 -7.40
CA SER A 189 9.03 -2.22 -7.31
C SER A 189 9.42 -1.23 -6.19
N GLY A 190 8.73 -0.09 -6.08
CA GLY A 190 8.88 0.82 -4.95
C GLY A 190 8.65 0.17 -3.59
N ALA A 191 7.62 -0.68 -3.45
CA ALA A 191 7.38 -1.41 -2.21
C ALA A 191 8.52 -2.41 -1.88
N VAL A 192 9.02 -3.13 -2.89
CA VAL A 192 10.16 -4.04 -2.75
C VAL A 192 11.43 -3.30 -2.36
N SER A 193 11.69 -2.10 -2.89
CA SER A 193 12.87 -1.31 -2.53
C SER A 193 12.82 -0.78 -1.09
N VAL A 194 11.64 -0.75 -0.47
CA VAL A 194 11.47 -0.39 0.95
C VAL A 194 11.62 -1.59 1.86
N LYS A 195 10.99 -2.73 1.51
CA LYS A 195 11.11 -3.98 2.27
C LYS A 195 11.02 -5.19 1.35
N MET A 196 12.06 -6.01 1.38
CA MET A 196 12.22 -7.18 0.50
C MET A 196 11.10 -8.22 0.65
N ASN A 197 10.44 -8.33 1.81
CA ASN A 197 9.35 -9.30 2.03
C ASN A 197 8.17 -9.14 1.05
N VAL A 198 8.02 -7.96 0.43
CA VAL A 198 7.01 -7.72 -0.60
C VAL A 198 7.24 -8.59 -1.85
N LEU A 199 8.48 -9.07 -2.09
CA LEU A 199 8.79 -10.05 -3.15
C LEU A 199 7.98 -11.34 -3.05
N LEU A 200 7.44 -11.68 -1.87
CA LEU A 200 6.56 -12.84 -1.71
C LEU A 200 5.27 -12.75 -2.55
N TYR A 201 4.87 -11.55 -2.98
CA TYR A 201 3.76 -11.36 -3.92
C TYR A 201 4.17 -11.49 -5.39
N ALA A 202 5.47 -11.60 -5.71
CA ALA A 202 5.96 -11.66 -7.08
C ALA A 202 5.50 -12.91 -7.86
N PRO A 203 5.47 -14.14 -7.29
CA PRO A 203 4.98 -15.32 -8.02
C PRO A 203 3.53 -15.20 -8.50
N PRO A 204 2.52 -14.87 -7.66
CA PRO A 204 1.16 -14.69 -8.15
C PRO A 204 1.03 -13.47 -9.09
N LEU A 205 1.82 -12.42 -8.89
CA LEU A 205 1.85 -11.26 -9.78
C LEU A 205 2.35 -11.63 -11.18
N LEU A 206 3.41 -12.44 -11.30
CA LEU A 206 3.93 -12.91 -12.58
C LEU A 206 2.88 -13.74 -13.33
N LEU A 207 2.18 -14.65 -12.63
CA LEU A 207 1.08 -15.43 -13.23
C LEU A 207 -0.04 -14.51 -13.74
N LEU A 208 -0.38 -13.47 -12.97
CA LEU A 208 -1.38 -12.48 -13.37
C LEU A 208 -0.92 -11.68 -14.60
N MET A 209 0.35 -11.30 -14.68
CA MET A 209 0.95 -10.62 -15.82
C MET A 209 0.92 -11.49 -17.09
N LEU A 210 1.31 -12.76 -16.99
CA LEU A 210 1.28 -13.70 -18.12
C LEU A 210 -0.13 -13.92 -18.68
N LYS A 211 -1.16 -13.84 -17.83
CA LYS A 211 -2.57 -13.90 -18.25
C LYS A 211 -3.13 -12.57 -18.74
N GLY A 212 -2.63 -11.45 -18.22
CA GLY A 212 -3.21 -10.12 -18.40
C GLY A 212 -2.51 -9.22 -19.41
N MET A 213 -1.29 -9.58 -19.84
CA MET A 213 -0.44 -8.77 -20.71
C MET A 213 0.15 -9.61 -21.84
N SER A 214 0.58 -8.96 -22.92
CA SER A 214 1.38 -9.61 -23.96
C SER A 214 2.78 -9.94 -23.44
N VAL A 215 3.44 -10.96 -24.02
CA VAL A 215 4.81 -11.35 -23.64
C VAL A 215 5.78 -10.16 -23.70
N LYS A 216 5.69 -9.33 -24.75
CA LYS A 216 6.50 -8.11 -24.87
C LYS A 216 6.24 -7.12 -23.73
N GLY A 217 4.97 -6.93 -23.35
CA GLY A 217 4.58 -6.08 -22.23
C GLY A 217 5.11 -6.58 -20.88
N VAL A 218 5.06 -7.90 -20.66
CA VAL A 218 5.64 -8.54 -19.47
C VAL A 218 7.14 -8.27 -19.41
N LEU A 219 7.89 -8.55 -20.48
CA LEU A 219 9.33 -8.32 -20.55
C LEU A 219 9.70 -6.86 -20.31
N PHE A 220 9.02 -5.93 -21.00
CA PHE A 220 9.27 -4.51 -20.83
C PHE A 220 9.04 -4.07 -19.37
N THR A 221 7.96 -4.53 -18.74
CA THR A 221 7.64 -4.07 -17.38
C THR A 221 8.56 -4.68 -16.33
N LEU A 222 8.96 -5.94 -16.51
CA LEU A 222 9.99 -6.57 -15.66
C LEU A 222 11.33 -5.83 -15.81
N PHE A 223 11.71 -5.47 -17.03
CA PHE A 223 12.89 -4.66 -17.28
C PHE A 223 12.81 -3.29 -16.61
N SER A 224 11.68 -2.58 -16.74
CA SER A 224 11.48 -1.28 -16.05
C SER A 224 11.54 -1.42 -14.53
N ALA A 225 10.96 -2.47 -13.96
CA ALA A 225 11.01 -2.73 -12.52
C ALA A 225 12.44 -3.03 -12.05
N ALA A 226 13.20 -3.82 -12.81
CA ALA A 226 14.60 -4.11 -12.52
C ALA A 226 15.48 -2.85 -12.64
N LEU A 227 15.28 -2.07 -13.70
CA LEU A 227 15.98 -0.80 -13.90
C LEU A 227 15.71 0.17 -12.74
N PHE A 228 14.46 0.26 -12.28
CA PHE A 228 14.11 1.06 -11.11
C PHE A 228 14.88 0.64 -9.85
N GLN A 229 15.02 -0.67 -9.59
CA GLN A 229 15.83 -1.17 -8.47
C GLN A 229 17.31 -0.81 -8.61
N VAL A 230 17.88 -0.98 -9.82
CA VAL A 230 19.28 -0.64 -10.09
C VAL A 230 19.53 0.84 -9.87
N LEU A 231 18.63 1.72 -10.35
CA LEU A 231 18.77 3.16 -10.16
C LEU A 231 18.73 3.56 -8.69
N LEU A 232 17.81 2.98 -7.90
CA LEU A 232 17.75 3.22 -6.46
C LEU A 232 18.99 2.69 -5.72
N GLY A 233 19.52 1.54 -6.14
CA GLY A 233 20.70 0.91 -5.52
C GLY A 233 22.04 1.48 -5.98
N LEU A 234 22.07 2.22 -7.10
CA LEU A 234 23.31 2.62 -7.80
C LEU A 234 24.35 3.30 -6.90
N PRO A 235 24.01 4.26 -6.01
CA PRO A 235 25.00 4.93 -5.16
C PRO A 235 25.76 3.96 -4.26
N PHE A 236 25.11 2.88 -3.85
CA PHE A 236 25.66 1.90 -2.92
C PHE A 236 26.40 0.78 -3.66
N LEU A 237 25.88 0.33 -4.81
CA LEU A 237 26.56 -0.62 -5.67
C LEU A 237 27.92 -0.09 -6.13
N TYR A 238 28.00 1.20 -6.47
CA TYR A 238 29.24 1.85 -6.84
C TYR A 238 30.25 1.96 -5.69
N SER A 239 29.76 2.19 -4.46
CA SER A 239 30.62 2.24 -3.27
C SER A 239 31.24 0.89 -2.94
N GLN A 240 30.48 -0.19 -3.11
CA GLN A 240 30.94 -1.56 -2.82
C GLN A 240 32.14 -1.93 -3.72
N THR A 241 32.09 -1.61 -5.00
CA THR A 241 33.14 -1.97 -5.99
C THR A 241 34.47 -1.25 -5.76
N ARG A 242 34.51 -0.16 -5.00
CA ARG A 242 35.76 0.56 -4.66
C ARG A 242 36.46 0.04 -3.39
N ASN A 243 35.76 -0.76 -2.59
CA ASN A 243 36.26 -1.28 -1.30
C ASN A 243 36.67 -2.76 -1.38
N VAL A 244 36.74 -3.33 -2.60
CA VAL A 244 37.29 -4.65 -2.93
C VAL A 244 38.53 -4.44 -3.78
#